data_AF-A0A935SVU5-F1
#
_entry.id   AF-A0A935SVU5-F1
#
_cell.length_a   1.000
_cell.length_b   1.000
_cell.length_c   1.000
_cell.angle_alpha   90.00
_cell.angle_beta   90.00
_cell.angle_gamma   90.00
#
_symmetry.space_group_name_H-M   'P 1'
#
loop_
_entity.id
_entity.type
_entity.pdbx_description
1 polymer ?
#
loop_
_entity_poly.entity_id
_entity_poly.type
_entity_poly.pdbx_seq_one_letter_code
_entity_poly.pdbx_strand_id
1 'polypeptide(L)'
;MSEKHLHIVTHDVPWPADYGGVIDLFYKIKELHSNGIIIHLHCFTQQQRQSQDELNKYCTTVNYYPRKKNIFSFSFTIPFIVNSRRDKNLLKNLSKDSYPVLLEGIHCTYLLHTGKLKNRQIVIRLHNVECEYYKHLAKYENHFIKKYIFFMKAGC
;
A
#
# COMPACT_ATOMS: atom_id res chain seq x y z
N MET A 1 -11.64 -8.35 -27.98
CA MET A 1 -10.47 -8.08 -27.13
C MET A 1 -10.83 -8.46 -25.71
N SER A 2 -9.99 -9.20 -24.97
CA SER A 2 -10.32 -9.52 -23.58
C SER A 2 -10.22 -8.25 -22.73
N GLU A 3 -11.12 -8.10 -21.77
CA GLU A 3 -11.05 -7.03 -20.79
C GLU A 3 -9.74 -7.14 -19.99
N LYS A 4 -9.08 -6.00 -19.77
CA LYS A 4 -7.80 -5.94 -19.03
C LYS A 4 -8.08 -5.43 -17.62
N HIS A 5 -8.08 -6.33 -16.65
CA HIS A 5 -8.27 -5.98 -15.25
C HIS A 5 -6.95 -5.83 -14.52
N LEU A 6 -6.90 -4.91 -13.56
CA LEU A 6 -5.74 -4.70 -12.69
C LEU A 6 -6.18 -4.34 -11.28
N HIS A 7 -5.70 -5.08 -10.29
CA HIS A 7 -5.78 -4.66 -8.89
C HIS A 7 -4.63 -3.72 -8.57
N ILE A 8 -4.92 -2.60 -7.92
CA ILE A 8 -3.89 -1.69 -7.42
C ILE A 8 -4.04 -1.59 -5.91
N VAL A 9 -2.99 -1.95 -5.17
CA VAL A 9 -2.96 -1.86 -3.71
C VAL A 9 -2.06 -0.71 -3.30
N THR A 10 -2.63 0.30 -2.66
CA THR A 10 -1.92 1.53 -2.26
C THR A 10 -1.78 1.63 -0.75
N HIS A 11 -0.65 2.16 -0.30
CA HIS A 11 -0.34 2.36 1.11
C HIS A 11 -1.10 3.52 1.76
N ASP A 12 -1.70 4.38 0.94
CA ASP A 12 -2.55 5.52 1.30
C ASP A 12 -3.64 5.78 0.23
N VAL A 13 -4.62 6.64 0.53
CA VAL A 13 -5.67 7.05 -0.41
C VAL A 13 -5.09 8.04 -1.44
N PRO A 14 -5.14 7.76 -2.77
CA PRO A 14 -4.52 8.61 -3.80
C PRO A 14 -5.13 10.02 -3.95
N TRP A 15 -6.26 10.30 -3.32
CA TRP A 15 -6.95 11.59 -3.38
C TRP A 15 -7.22 12.16 -1.98
N PRO A 16 -7.10 13.48 -1.74
CA PRO A 16 -6.64 14.54 -2.66
C PRO A 16 -5.16 14.41 -3.05
N ALA A 17 -4.79 14.72 -4.29
CA ALA A 17 -3.41 14.60 -4.76
C ALA A 17 -2.51 15.77 -4.26
N ASP A 18 -2.23 15.79 -2.96
CA ASP A 18 -1.64 16.91 -2.21
C ASP A 18 -0.16 16.73 -1.81
N TYR A 19 0.42 15.56 -2.04
CA TYR A 19 1.86 15.32 -1.86
C TYR A 19 2.41 14.32 -2.90
N GLY A 20 3.73 14.32 -3.09
CA GLY A 20 4.38 13.62 -4.22
C GLY A 20 4.00 12.14 -4.36
N GLY A 21 3.94 11.39 -3.26
CA GLY A 21 3.60 9.97 -3.28
C GLY A 21 2.18 9.67 -3.80
N VAL A 22 1.18 10.47 -3.42
CA VAL A 22 -0.21 10.28 -3.87
C VAL A 22 -0.48 10.92 -5.24
N ILE A 23 0.25 11.98 -5.59
CA ILE A 23 0.18 12.61 -6.92
C ILE A 23 0.53 11.58 -8.00
N ASP A 24 1.68 10.91 -7.85
CA ASP A 24 2.13 9.87 -8.79
C ASP A 24 1.12 8.72 -8.89
N LEU A 25 0.54 8.27 -7.77
CA LEU A 25 -0.48 7.24 -7.75
C LEU A 25 -1.77 7.65 -8.47
N PHE A 26 -2.26 8.87 -8.21
CA PHE A 26 -3.50 9.37 -8.78
C PHE A 26 -3.42 9.51 -10.30
N TYR A 27 -2.35 10.14 -10.81
CA TYR A 27 -2.19 10.30 -12.25
C TYR A 27 -1.91 8.98 -12.97
N LYS A 28 -1.26 8.02 -12.31
CA LYS A 28 -1.15 6.65 -12.83
C LYS A 28 -2.51 5.98 -12.98
N ILE A 29 -3.39 6.09 -11.98
CA ILE A 29 -4.75 5.53 -12.06
C ILE A 29 -5.52 6.17 -13.23
N LYS A 30 -5.43 7.49 -13.38
CA LYS A 30 -6.03 8.21 -14.52
C LYS A 30 -5.54 7.69 -15.87
N GLU A 31 -4.23 7.51 -16.00
CA GLU A 31 -3.61 7.07 -17.25
C GLU A 31 -3.94 5.60 -17.56
N LEU A 32 -3.93 4.71 -16.55
CA LEU A 32 -4.33 3.32 -16.77
C LEU A 32 -5.81 3.23 -17.21
N HIS A 33 -6.68 4.06 -16.62
CA HIS A 33 -8.08 4.15 -17.00
C HIS A 33 -8.26 4.69 -18.43
N SER A 34 -7.53 5.74 -18.84
CA SER A 34 -7.60 6.27 -20.21
C SER A 34 -7.14 5.25 -21.26
N ASN A 35 -6.24 4.33 -20.89
CA ASN A 35 -5.81 3.20 -21.70
C ASN A 35 -6.78 2.00 -21.69
N GLY A 36 -7.98 2.16 -21.10
CA GLY A 36 -9.04 1.15 -21.08
C GLY A 36 -8.81 -0.01 -20.10
N ILE A 37 -7.95 0.17 -19.09
CA ILE A 37 -7.73 -0.84 -18.03
C ILE A 37 -8.82 -0.69 -16.97
N ILE A 38 -9.44 -1.81 -16.61
CA ILE A 38 -10.45 -1.90 -15.55
C ILE A 38 -9.73 -2.01 -14.21
N ILE A 39 -9.86 -0.97 -13.39
CA ILE A 39 -9.08 -0.84 -12.15
C ILE A 39 -9.92 -1.23 -10.93
N HIS A 40 -9.36 -2.15 -10.14
CA HIS A 40 -9.87 -2.52 -8.81
C HIS A 40 -8.91 -1.97 -7.74
N LEU A 41 -9.30 -0.86 -7.12
CA LEU A 41 -8.44 -0.12 -6.20
C LEU A 41 -8.63 -0.58 -4.74
N HIS A 42 -7.52 -0.80 -4.06
CA HIS A 42 -7.44 -1.23 -2.68
C HIS A 42 -6.56 -0.25 -1.89
N CYS A 43 -7.17 0.60 -1.07
CA CYS A 43 -6.45 1.65 -0.35
C CYS A 43 -6.38 1.35 1.14
N PHE A 44 -5.18 1.42 1.72
CA PHE A 44 -5.08 1.56 3.18
C PHE A 44 -5.38 3.01 3.57
N THR A 45 -6.27 3.20 4.54
CA THR A 45 -6.63 4.53 5.03
C THR A 45 -5.81 4.89 6.26
N GLN A 46 -5.38 6.14 6.30
CA GLN A 46 -4.86 6.78 7.51
C GLN A 46 -5.98 7.59 8.17
N GLN A 47 -5.87 7.87 9.48
CA GLN A 47 -6.91 8.58 10.26
C GLN A 47 -7.38 9.90 9.61
N GLN A 48 -6.54 10.54 8.80
CA GLN A 48 -6.81 11.83 8.17
C GLN A 48 -7.34 11.74 6.72
N ARG A 49 -7.26 10.57 6.07
CA ARG A 49 -7.67 10.39 4.66
C ARG A 49 -8.79 9.37 4.57
N GLN A 50 -10.00 9.89 4.40
CA GLN A 50 -11.23 9.09 4.31
C GLN A 50 -11.50 8.64 2.88
N SER A 51 -12.53 7.80 2.71
CA SER A 51 -13.02 7.39 1.39
C SER A 51 -13.41 8.60 0.54
N GLN A 52 -13.07 8.56 -0.75
CA GLN A 52 -13.31 9.64 -1.69
C GLN A 52 -14.05 9.11 -2.91
N ASP A 53 -15.13 9.78 -3.31
CA ASP A 53 -15.93 9.39 -4.47
C ASP A 53 -15.23 9.70 -5.80
N GLU A 54 -14.26 10.62 -5.81
CA GLU A 54 -13.47 10.98 -6.99
C GLU A 54 -12.81 9.76 -7.64
N LEU A 55 -12.41 8.77 -6.83
CA LEU A 55 -11.75 7.55 -7.30
C LEU A 55 -12.71 6.63 -8.08
N ASN A 56 -14.01 6.71 -7.82
CA ASN A 56 -15.03 5.91 -8.51
C ASN A 56 -15.18 6.30 -10.00
N LYS A 57 -14.69 7.48 -10.40
CA LYS A 57 -14.67 7.91 -11.80
C LYS A 57 -13.66 7.12 -12.65
N TYR A 58 -12.64 6.55 -12.02
CA TYR A 58 -11.54 5.87 -12.69
C TYR A 58 -11.45 4.38 -12.32
N CYS A 59 -12.02 3.98 -11.19
CA CYS A 59 -11.95 2.61 -10.66
C CYS A 59 -13.34 2.00 -10.61
N THR A 60 -13.47 0.76 -11.09
CA THR A 60 -14.72 -0.01 -11.04
C THR A 60 -15.10 -0.39 -9.62
N THR A 61 -14.09 -0.67 -8.78
CA THR A 61 -14.30 -0.93 -7.36
C THR A 61 -13.23 -0.23 -6.55
N VAL A 62 -13.63 0.41 -5.45
CA VAL A 62 -12.70 0.99 -4.47
C VAL A 62 -12.97 0.39 -3.10
N ASN A 63 -11.96 -0.23 -2.50
CA ASN A 63 -12.04 -0.80 -1.16
C ASN A 63 -11.04 -0.15 -0.22
N TYR A 64 -11.51 0.16 0.99
CA TYR A 64 -10.74 0.87 2.00
C TYR A 64 -10.45 -0.04 3.20
N TYR A 65 -9.21 0.00 3.69
CA TYR A 65 -8.75 -0.84 4.80
C TYR A 65 -8.07 0.01 5.87
N PRO A 66 -8.49 -0.07 7.15
CA PRO A 66 -7.88 0.75 8.19
C PRO A 66 -6.45 0.30 8.51
N ARG A 67 -5.51 1.25 8.57
CA ARG A 67 -4.16 0.97 9.07
C ARG A 67 -4.18 0.77 10.59
N LYS A 68 -3.69 -0.38 11.04
CA LYS A 68 -3.63 -0.74 12.47
C LYS A 68 -2.37 -0.13 13.09
N LYS A 69 -2.52 0.89 13.93
CA LYS A 69 -1.40 1.58 14.61
C LYS A 69 -1.03 0.99 15.97
N ASN A 70 -1.70 -0.08 16.42
CA ASN A 70 -1.49 -0.62 17.76
C ASN A 70 -0.01 -1.00 17.97
N ILE A 71 0.59 -0.44 19.02
CA ILE A 71 1.97 -0.70 19.46
C ILE A 71 2.20 -2.19 19.77
N PHE A 72 1.15 -2.94 20.12
CA PHE A 72 1.19 -4.40 20.31
C PHE A 72 1.24 -5.21 19.01
N SER A 73 1.21 -4.57 17.84
CA SER A 73 1.48 -5.23 16.56
C SER A 73 2.99 -5.25 16.24
N PHE A 74 3.82 -5.38 17.26
CA PHE A 74 5.24 -5.63 17.09
C PHE A 74 5.42 -7.07 16.60
N SER A 75 6.08 -7.23 15.46
CA SER A 75 6.60 -8.51 15.00
C SER A 75 8.12 -8.39 14.99
N PHE A 76 8.81 -9.39 15.53
CA PHE A 76 10.27 -9.44 15.51
C PHE A 76 10.83 -9.75 14.12
N THR A 77 10.01 -10.29 13.22
CA THR A 77 10.41 -10.74 11.88
C THR A 77 9.88 -9.88 10.75
N ILE A 78 8.84 -9.07 10.99
CA ILE A 78 8.21 -8.25 9.94
C ILE A 78 8.26 -6.76 10.32
N PRO A 79 8.78 -5.89 9.44
CA PRO A 79 8.78 -4.45 9.67
C PRO A 79 7.38 -3.91 9.99
N PHE A 80 7.28 -3.03 10.98
CA PHE A 80 6.01 -2.44 11.43
C PHE A 80 5.21 -1.80 10.27
N ILE A 81 5.91 -1.24 9.29
CA ILE A 81 5.33 -0.58 8.12
C ILE A 81 4.49 -1.51 7.25
N VAL A 82 4.89 -2.79 7.19
CA VAL A 82 4.20 -3.89 6.52
C VAL A 82 3.15 -4.49 7.45
N ASN A 83 3.50 -4.79 8.70
CA ASN A 83 2.58 -5.45 9.64
C ASN A 83 1.36 -4.59 10.01
N SER A 84 1.51 -3.25 10.06
CA SER A 84 0.41 -2.31 10.30
C SER A 84 -0.64 -2.30 9.18
N ARG A 85 -0.30 -2.83 7.99
CA ARG A 85 -1.15 -2.89 6.79
C ARG A 85 -1.54 -4.33 6.45
N ARG A 86 -1.92 -5.09 7.48
CA ARG A 86 -2.51 -6.42 7.34
C ARG A 86 -4.03 -6.37 7.50
N ASP A 87 -4.73 -6.72 6.44
CA ASP A 87 -6.19 -6.83 6.47
C ASP A 87 -6.68 -8.14 5.83
N LYS A 88 -7.63 -8.81 6.50
CA LYS A 88 -8.19 -10.08 6.02
C LYS A 88 -9.16 -9.85 4.86
N ASN A 89 -9.83 -8.69 4.80
CA ASN A 89 -10.74 -8.33 3.73
C ASN A 89 -9.98 -8.05 2.43
N LEU A 90 -8.74 -7.55 2.50
CA LEU A 90 -7.88 -7.39 1.32
C LEU A 90 -7.65 -8.74 0.65
N LEU A 91 -7.26 -9.76 1.42
CA LEU A 91 -7.11 -11.12 0.91
C LEU A 91 -8.43 -11.65 0.36
N LYS A 92 -9.54 -11.49 1.09
CA LYS A 92 -10.86 -11.94 0.66
C LYS A 92 -11.28 -11.34 -0.68
N ASN A 93 -10.97 -10.07 -0.91
CA ASN A 93 -11.32 -9.41 -2.18
C ASN A 93 -10.40 -9.85 -3.31
N LEU A 94 -9.08 -9.91 -3.09
CA LEU A 94 -8.13 -10.42 -4.07
C LEU A 94 -8.46 -11.87 -4.45
N SER A 95 -8.89 -12.72 -3.52
CA SER A 95 -9.20 -14.13 -3.78
C SER A 95 -10.47 -14.37 -4.62
N LYS A 96 -11.25 -13.34 -4.96
CA LYS A 96 -12.45 -13.49 -5.80
C LYS A 96 -12.13 -13.76 -7.27
N ASP A 97 -10.93 -13.38 -7.69
CA ASP A 97 -10.46 -13.45 -9.08
C ASP A 97 -8.97 -13.85 -9.12
N SER A 98 -8.41 -13.90 -10.32
CA SER A 98 -6.99 -14.18 -10.59
C SER A 98 -6.30 -13.05 -11.35
N TYR A 99 -6.84 -11.83 -11.31
CA TYR A 99 -6.31 -10.68 -12.04
C TYR A 99 -4.94 -10.24 -11.50
N PRO A 100 -4.09 -9.61 -12.34
CA PRO A 100 -2.80 -9.12 -11.92
C PRO A 100 -2.93 -8.08 -10.81
N VAL A 101 -1.95 -8.05 -9.90
CA VAL A 101 -1.93 -7.13 -8.76
C VAL A 101 -0.67 -6.27 -8.81
N LEU A 102 -0.85 -4.96 -8.76
CA LEU A 102 0.20 -3.97 -8.57
C LEU A 102 0.24 -3.52 -7.10
N LEU A 103 1.35 -3.78 -6.43
CA LEU A 103 1.62 -3.37 -5.05
C LEU A 103 2.48 -2.11 -5.05
N GLU A 104 1.94 -1.01 -4.52
CA GLU A 104 2.61 0.30 -4.49
C GLU A 104 3.33 0.50 -3.15
N GLY A 105 4.61 0.16 -3.15
CA GLY A 105 5.53 0.23 -2.02
C GLY A 105 5.63 -1.07 -1.24
N ILE A 106 6.73 -1.19 -0.47
CA ILE A 106 6.99 -2.35 0.39
C ILE A 106 5.89 -2.55 1.44
N HIS A 107 5.23 -1.47 1.84
CA HIS A 107 4.03 -1.40 2.66
C HIS A 107 2.97 -2.48 2.39
N CYS A 108 2.73 -2.79 1.12
CA CYS A 108 1.62 -3.62 0.68
C CYS A 108 2.03 -5.08 0.49
N THR A 109 3.26 -5.45 0.84
CA THR A 109 3.84 -6.78 0.56
C THR A 109 3.51 -7.85 1.61
N TYR A 110 2.70 -7.53 2.63
CA TYR A 110 2.32 -8.49 3.69
C TYR A 110 1.74 -9.80 3.13
N LEU A 111 0.82 -9.70 2.16
CA LEU A 111 0.18 -10.89 1.57
C LEU A 111 1.16 -11.72 0.73
N LEU A 112 2.15 -11.07 0.11
CA LEU A 112 3.21 -11.76 -0.60
C LEU A 112 4.08 -12.57 0.35
N HIS A 113 4.47 -12.00 1.49
CA HIS A 113 5.24 -12.70 2.53
C HIS A 113 4.50 -13.94 3.06
N THR A 114 3.17 -13.87 3.20
CA THR A 114 2.36 -15.02 3.65
C THR A 114 2.15 -16.11 2.60
N GLY A 115 2.60 -15.90 1.36
CA GLY A 115 2.46 -16.88 0.27
C GLY A 115 1.01 -17.15 -0.14
N LYS A 116 0.09 -16.23 0.13
CA LYS A 116 -1.35 -16.42 -0.12
C LYS A 116 -1.81 -15.99 -1.52
N LEU A 117 -0.90 -15.50 -2.36
CA LEU A 117 -1.18 -14.99 -3.70
C LEU A 117 -0.45 -15.79 -4.81
N LYS A 118 -0.28 -17.10 -4.64
CA LYS A 118 0.65 -17.92 -5.48
C LYS A 118 0.25 -18.11 -6.95
N ASN A 119 -0.97 -17.77 -7.38
CA ASN A 119 -1.48 -18.10 -8.71
C ASN A 119 -1.89 -16.87 -9.55
N ARG A 120 -1.17 -15.75 -9.42
CA ARG A 120 -1.42 -14.55 -10.23
C ARG A 120 -0.13 -13.77 -10.45
N GLN A 121 -0.12 -12.92 -11.47
CA GLN A 121 0.97 -11.99 -11.67
C GLN A 121 0.93 -10.91 -10.58
N ILE A 122 2.03 -10.75 -9.86
CA ILE A 122 2.20 -9.71 -8.85
C ILE A 122 3.37 -8.85 -9.26
N VAL A 123 3.14 -7.55 -9.38
CA VAL A 123 4.17 -6.56 -9.64
C VAL A 123 4.30 -5.69 -8.40
N ILE A 124 5.51 -5.51 -7.92
CA ILE A 124 5.81 -4.58 -6.83
C ILE A 124 6.54 -3.39 -7.41
N ARG A 125 6.02 -2.19 -7.14
CA ARG A 125 6.72 -0.94 -7.41
C ARG A 125 7.23 -0.35 -6.10
N LEU A 126 8.55 -0.24 -5.97
CA LEU A 126 9.17 0.39 -4.81
C LEU A 126 9.30 1.90 -5.08
N HIS A 127 8.69 2.73 -4.23
CA HIS A 127 8.76 4.19 -4.36
C HIS A 127 10.04 4.78 -3.76
N ASN A 128 10.41 4.32 -2.57
CA ASN A 128 11.52 4.82 -1.78
C ASN A 128 12.31 3.65 -1.19
N VAL A 129 13.60 3.86 -0.95
CA VAL A 129 14.40 2.99 -0.08
C VAL A 129 14.04 3.33 1.36
N GLU A 130 12.90 2.83 1.83
CA GLU A 130 12.34 3.22 3.14
C GLU A 130 13.29 2.94 4.30
N CYS A 131 14.10 1.89 4.15
CA CYS A 131 15.16 1.52 5.08
C CYS A 131 16.20 2.65 5.22
N GLU A 132 16.64 3.28 4.13
CA GLU A 132 17.53 4.45 4.20
C GLU A 132 16.83 5.65 4.82
N TYR A 133 15.58 5.90 4.43
CA TYR A 133 14.78 6.99 4.99
C TYR A 133 14.69 6.90 6.52
N TYR A 134 14.32 5.73 7.06
CA TYR A 134 14.25 5.51 8.51
C TYR A 134 15.63 5.51 9.19
N LYS A 135 16.69 5.04 8.53
CA LYS A 135 18.08 5.14 9.04
C LYS A 135 18.49 6.60 9.20
N HIS A 136 18.18 7.44 8.21
CA HIS A 136 18.46 8.88 8.29
C HIS A 136 17.65 9.55 9.40
N LEU A 137 16.35 9.26 9.53
CA LEU A 137 15.53 9.75 10.66
C LEU A 137 16.07 9.31 12.02
N ALA A 138 16.51 8.06 12.16
CA ALA A 138 17.13 7.57 13.39
C ALA A 138 18.46 8.29 13.71
N LYS A 139 19.24 8.64 12.68
CA LYS A 139 20.52 9.33 12.85
C LYS A 139 20.35 10.74 13.42
N TYR A 140 19.32 11.47 12.98
CA TYR A 140 19.05 12.86 13.38
C TYR A 140 18.07 13.01 14.55
N GLU A 141 17.53 11.92 15.09
CA GLU A 141 16.65 11.95 16.27
C GLU A 141 17.45 12.00 17.58
N ASN A 142 17.11 12.97 18.43
CA ASN A 142 17.80 13.21 19.70
C ASN A 142 17.19 12.40 20.85
N HIS A 143 15.91 12.02 20.78
CA HIS A 143 15.28 11.21 21.82
C HIS A 143 15.57 9.72 21.63
N PHE A 144 16.22 9.11 22.63
CA PHE A 144 16.60 7.69 22.65
C PHE A 144 15.46 6.72 22.30
N ILE A 145 14.26 6.94 22.84
CA ILE A 145 13.08 6.09 22.57
C ILE A 145 12.65 6.20 21.11
N LYS A 146 12.56 7.42 20.57
CA LYS A 146 12.16 7.66 19.17
C LYS A 146 13.21 7.14 18.19
N LYS A 147 14.49 7.31 18.52
CA LYS A 147 15.63 6.78 17.76
C LYS A 147 15.57 5.26 17.65
N TYR A 148 15.30 4.56 18.75
CA TYR A 148 15.12 3.11 18.74
C TYR A 148 13.93 2.70 17.86
N ILE A 149 12.79 3.41 17.96
CA ILE A 149 11.62 3.16 17.12
C ILE A 149 11.94 3.35 15.63
N PHE A 150 12.69 4.40 15.25
CA PHE A 150 13.11 4.61 13.87
C PHE A 150 14.09 3.55 13.38
N PHE A 151 15.04 3.14 14.22
CA PHE A 151 15.96 2.04 13.91
C PHE A 151 15.21 0.72 13.67
N MET A 152 14.20 0.41 14.49
CA MET A 152 13.35 -0.76 14.29
C MET A 152 12.50 -0.67 13.02
N LYS A 153 12.09 0.54 12.61
CA LYS A 153 11.38 0.76 11.33
C LYS A 153 12.33 0.69 10.11
N ALA A 154 13.61 0.90 10.33
CA ALA A 154 14.68 0.81 9.32
C ALA A 154 15.15 -0.62 9.01
N GLY A 155 14.50 -1.65 9.56
CA GLY A 155 14.80 -3.05 9.23
C GLY A 155 14.61 -3.34 7.74
N CYS A 156 15.74 -3.34 7.01
CA CYS A 156 16.02 -4.23 5.91
C CYS A 156 16.39 -5.59 6.52
#